data_AF-A0A1Q7WKH3-F1
#
_entry.id   AF-A0A1Q7WKH3-F1
#
_cell.length_a   1.000
_cell.length_b   1.000
_cell.length_c   1.000
_cell.angle_alpha   90.00
_cell.angle_beta   90.00
_cell.angle_gamma   90.00
#
_symmetry.space_group_name_H-M   'P 1'
#
loop_
_entity.id
_entity.type
_entity.pdbx_description
1 polymer ?
#
loop_
_entity_poly.entity_id
_entity_poly.type
_entity_poly.pdbx_seq_one_letter_code
_entity_poly.pdbx_strand_id
1 'polypeptide(L)'
;MPEPTHVDGVEQQPMHGTSFLYSLDDAAAAERHTQQYFEILGNRAMYKDGWWLSWMMPRIPWHLDPETLTRFAPGVWDPETDPVELYYLPDDFTQAKNVADQHPEKVEELKKLFWTEAERYDVFPLLGGLTGFFGMRPPLPTQSQFTYHSDVQNVASGMIPRIYNHSYTISADLEIPEGGAEGVIVAEADHLGGFSLFVQDGKLRHTYAFLGVLEFRQESEAPLPSGSVNVRMEFAADAPEPATGGEVTLYVDDEPVGGGRIEHTVPARFSGYAGMDIGRDNGLPVDRNYADKSPFVFTGTVKKVVFDVNPHLTEEHEQELHEHLEQALAGQAINA
;
A
#
# COMPACT_ATOMS: atom_id res chain seq x y z
N MET A 1 -12.23 -7.23 -23.09
CA MET A 1 -11.33 -6.46 -23.99
C MET A 1 -10.03 -7.23 -24.11
N PRO A 2 -9.33 -7.18 -25.25
CA PRO A 2 -7.99 -7.77 -25.36
C PRO A 2 -7.01 -7.02 -24.45
N GLU A 3 -5.96 -7.72 -24.01
CA GLU A 3 -4.88 -7.16 -23.21
C GLU A 3 -4.10 -6.09 -24.00
N PRO A 4 -3.80 -4.92 -23.42
CA PRO A 4 -3.04 -3.88 -24.10
C PRO A 4 -1.56 -4.26 -24.15
N THR A 5 -0.96 -4.27 -25.34
CA THR A 5 0.49 -4.51 -25.50
C THR A 5 1.34 -3.26 -25.21
N HIS A 6 0.73 -2.07 -25.25
CA HIS A 6 1.40 -0.78 -25.04
C HIS A 6 0.44 0.19 -24.35
N VAL A 7 0.93 0.97 -23.38
CA VAL A 7 0.21 2.07 -22.73
C VAL A 7 1.17 3.26 -22.66
N ASP A 8 0.76 4.43 -23.17
CA ASP A 8 1.57 5.67 -23.17
C ASP A 8 3.01 5.50 -23.68
N GLY A 9 3.22 4.61 -24.66
CA GLY A 9 4.53 4.32 -25.25
C GLY A 9 5.37 3.29 -24.49
N VAL A 10 4.85 2.76 -23.38
CA VAL A 10 5.50 1.70 -22.58
C VAL A 10 4.95 0.34 -23.01
N GLU A 11 5.83 -0.54 -23.47
CA GLU A 11 5.50 -1.95 -23.74
C GLU A 11 5.08 -2.65 -22.44
N GLN A 12 3.97 -3.38 -22.47
CA GLN A 12 3.43 -4.07 -21.31
C GLN A 12 3.90 -5.52 -21.29
N GLN A 13 4.21 -6.03 -20.09
CA GLN A 13 4.44 -7.46 -19.90
C GLN A 13 3.13 -8.23 -20.06
N PRO A 14 3.16 -9.43 -20.67
CA PRO A 14 1.96 -10.26 -20.79
C PRO A 14 1.47 -10.71 -19.41
N MET A 15 0.17 -10.90 -19.24
CA MET A 15 -0.39 -11.49 -18.03
C MET A 15 0.27 -12.82 -17.70
N HIS A 16 0.87 -12.89 -16.51
CA HIS A 16 1.51 -14.10 -16.01
C HIS A 16 0.49 -15.10 -15.44
N GLY A 17 0.87 -16.38 -15.45
CA GLY A 17 0.11 -17.46 -14.84
C GLY A 17 -0.79 -18.24 -15.78
N THR A 18 -1.58 -19.14 -15.21
CA THR A 18 -2.54 -19.98 -15.95
C THR A 18 -3.94 -19.69 -15.43
N SER A 19 -4.88 -19.44 -16.35
CA SER A 19 -6.29 -19.23 -15.97
C SER A 19 -6.84 -20.46 -15.25
N PHE A 20 -7.54 -20.27 -14.13
CA PHE A 20 -8.25 -21.34 -13.43
C PHE A 20 -9.67 -21.58 -13.97
N LEU A 21 -10.13 -20.83 -14.99
CA LEU A 21 -11.51 -20.93 -15.48
C LEU A 21 -11.93 -22.35 -15.86
N TYR A 22 -10.99 -23.17 -16.34
CA TYR A 22 -11.24 -24.55 -16.76
C TYR A 22 -11.68 -25.49 -15.63
N SER A 23 -11.47 -25.13 -14.36
CA SER A 23 -11.86 -25.95 -13.20
C SER A 23 -13.18 -25.51 -12.57
N LEU A 24 -13.77 -24.39 -13.02
CA LEU A 24 -14.99 -23.86 -12.43
C LEU A 24 -16.25 -24.64 -12.81
N ASP A 25 -16.27 -25.25 -14.00
CA ASP A 25 -17.39 -26.01 -14.53
C ASP A 25 -17.12 -27.51 -14.68
N ASP A 26 -15.89 -27.95 -14.41
CA ASP A 26 -15.47 -29.35 -14.47
C ASP A 26 -14.66 -29.75 -13.22
N ALA A 27 -15.33 -30.47 -12.31
CA ALA A 27 -14.72 -30.98 -11.09
C ALA A 27 -13.64 -32.06 -11.34
N ALA A 28 -13.58 -32.64 -12.54
CA ALA A 28 -12.59 -33.63 -12.95
C ALA A 28 -11.50 -33.02 -13.85
N ALA A 29 -11.47 -31.70 -14.02
CA ALA A 29 -10.54 -31.06 -14.92
C ALA A 29 -9.08 -31.31 -14.50
N ALA A 30 -8.25 -31.69 -15.47
CA ALA A 30 -6.83 -31.91 -15.23
C ALA A 30 -6.13 -30.59 -14.87
N GLU A 31 -5.18 -30.65 -13.93
CA GLU A 31 -4.32 -29.53 -13.55
C GLU A 31 -3.59 -28.98 -14.78
N ARG A 32 -3.70 -27.67 -15.00
CA ARG A 32 -2.95 -26.95 -16.05
C ARG A 32 -1.83 -26.08 -15.49
N HIS A 33 -1.90 -25.76 -14.20
CA HIS A 33 -0.94 -24.88 -13.54
C HIS A 33 0.14 -25.71 -12.83
N THR A 34 1.03 -26.31 -13.61
CA THR A 34 1.98 -27.29 -13.08
C THR A 34 3.35 -26.70 -12.74
N GLN A 35 3.52 -25.38 -12.81
CA GLN A 35 4.80 -24.71 -12.55
C GLN A 35 4.58 -23.35 -11.92
N GLN A 36 5.27 -23.06 -10.82
CA GLN A 36 5.24 -21.75 -10.19
C GLN A 36 6.53 -21.51 -9.39
N TYR A 37 7.13 -20.33 -9.56
CA TYR A 37 8.14 -19.83 -8.64
C TYR A 37 7.47 -19.02 -7.53
N PHE A 38 8.11 -18.96 -6.37
CA PHE A 38 7.70 -18.13 -5.25
C PHE A 38 8.90 -17.34 -4.75
N GLU A 39 8.74 -16.04 -4.54
CA GLU A 39 9.70 -15.19 -3.84
C GLU A 39 8.94 -14.16 -3.01
N ILE A 40 9.18 -14.14 -1.70
CA ILE A 40 8.66 -13.13 -0.79
C ILE A 40 9.76 -12.80 0.23
N LEU A 41 10.32 -11.60 0.14
CA LEU A 41 11.31 -11.08 1.09
C LEU A 41 12.48 -12.06 1.33
N GLY A 42 13.01 -12.61 0.24
CA GLY A 42 14.12 -13.55 0.17
C GLY A 42 13.75 -15.03 0.36
N ASN A 43 12.59 -15.33 0.93
CA ASN A 43 12.09 -16.70 1.01
C ASN A 43 11.64 -17.15 -0.37
N ARG A 44 12.07 -18.33 -0.80
CA ARG A 44 11.82 -18.81 -2.15
C ARG A 44 11.41 -20.26 -2.22
N ALA A 45 10.60 -20.58 -3.22
CA ALA A 45 10.23 -21.95 -3.54
C ALA A 45 10.02 -22.13 -5.05
N MET A 46 10.10 -23.38 -5.49
CA MET A 46 9.81 -23.80 -6.85
C MET A 46 8.87 -25.00 -6.84
N TYR A 47 7.70 -24.82 -7.45
CA TYR A 47 6.75 -25.89 -7.71
C TYR A 47 6.87 -26.37 -9.16
N LYS A 48 6.92 -27.69 -9.36
CA LYS A 48 6.85 -28.32 -10.68
C LYS A 48 6.23 -29.72 -10.60
N ASP A 49 5.08 -29.92 -11.24
CA ASP A 49 4.41 -31.21 -11.43
C ASP A 49 4.31 -32.04 -10.13
N GLY A 50 3.79 -31.42 -9.06
CA GLY A 50 3.67 -32.03 -7.73
C GLY A 50 4.91 -31.92 -6.84
N TRP A 51 6.09 -31.58 -7.38
CA TRP A 51 7.29 -31.37 -6.58
C TRP A 51 7.38 -29.94 -6.07
N TRP A 52 7.76 -29.78 -4.80
CA TRP A 52 7.94 -28.49 -4.17
C TRP A 52 9.31 -28.42 -3.51
N LEU A 53 10.19 -27.58 -4.06
CA LEU A 53 11.49 -27.25 -3.47
C LEU A 53 11.35 -25.93 -2.70
N SER A 54 11.68 -25.93 -1.42
CA SER A 54 11.72 -24.72 -0.57
C SER A 54 13.15 -24.43 -0.16
N TRP A 55 13.59 -23.18 -0.22
CA TRP A 55 14.79 -22.74 0.48
C TRP A 55 14.41 -22.21 1.85
N MET A 56 15.11 -22.67 2.86
CA MET A 56 14.94 -22.27 4.24
C MET A 56 15.92 -21.14 4.54
N MET A 57 15.54 -19.92 4.17
CA MET A 57 16.30 -18.73 4.59
C MET A 57 16.41 -18.76 6.12
N PRO A 58 17.61 -18.64 6.71
CA PRO A 58 17.81 -18.74 8.16
C PRO A 58 17.41 -17.45 8.87
N ARG A 59 16.17 -17.01 8.64
CA ARG A 59 15.56 -15.77 9.14
C ARG A 59 14.09 -16.01 9.44
N ILE A 60 13.64 -15.53 10.59
CA ILE A 60 12.20 -15.40 10.85
C ILE A 60 11.71 -14.19 10.04
N PRO A 61 10.70 -14.33 9.15
CA PRO A 61 10.33 -13.26 8.21
C PRO A 61 10.07 -11.88 8.82
N TRP A 62 9.55 -11.84 10.05
CA TRP A 62 9.19 -10.61 10.78
C TRP A 62 10.32 -10.02 11.62
N HIS A 63 11.43 -10.75 11.79
CA HIS A 63 12.63 -10.22 12.45
C HIS A 63 13.40 -9.40 11.42
N LEU A 64 13.15 -8.10 11.45
CA LEU A 64 13.72 -7.10 10.53
C LEU A 64 14.68 -6.15 11.26
N ASP A 65 15.15 -6.52 12.45
CA ASP A 65 16.11 -5.73 13.21
C ASP A 65 17.48 -5.64 12.49
N PRO A 66 18.29 -4.59 12.74
CA PRO A 66 19.56 -4.40 12.07
C PRO A 66 20.55 -5.56 12.24
N GLU A 67 20.59 -6.22 13.41
CA GLU A 67 21.48 -7.35 13.64
C GLU A 67 21.11 -8.52 12.73
N THR A 68 19.82 -8.82 12.61
CA THR A 68 19.32 -9.86 11.70
C THR A 68 19.60 -9.50 10.24
N LEU A 69 19.26 -8.28 9.80
CA LEU A 69 19.31 -7.93 8.38
C LEU A 69 20.73 -7.74 7.83
N THR A 70 21.69 -7.29 8.63
CA THR A 70 23.09 -7.15 8.18
C THR A 70 23.69 -8.46 7.63
N ARG A 71 23.22 -9.62 8.13
CA ARG A 71 23.61 -10.94 7.61
C ARG A 71 23.11 -11.23 6.20
N PHE A 72 22.07 -10.52 5.76
CA PHE A 72 21.44 -10.64 4.44
C PHE A 72 21.73 -9.44 3.55
N ALA A 73 22.66 -8.57 3.96
CA ALA A 73 23.03 -7.39 3.18
C ALA A 73 23.61 -7.79 1.82
N PRO A 74 23.43 -6.94 0.78
CA PRO A 74 24.00 -7.19 -0.53
C PRO A 74 25.51 -7.41 -0.49
N GLY A 75 25.95 -8.51 -1.10
CA GLY A 75 27.37 -8.94 -1.09
C GLY A 75 27.79 -9.74 0.15
N VAL A 76 26.90 -9.94 1.14
CA VAL A 76 27.17 -10.74 2.35
C VAL A 76 26.50 -12.11 2.30
N TRP A 77 25.22 -12.16 1.92
CA TRP A 77 24.46 -13.40 1.81
C TRP A 77 24.55 -14.01 0.42
N ASP A 78 24.84 -15.31 0.38
CA ASP A 78 24.78 -16.13 -0.82
C ASP A 78 23.52 -17.02 -0.78
N PRO A 79 22.49 -16.71 -1.59
CA PRO A 79 21.27 -17.51 -1.64
C PRO A 79 21.54 -18.97 -2.06
N GLU A 80 22.58 -19.27 -2.82
CA GLU A 80 22.85 -20.66 -3.24
C GLU A 80 23.21 -21.57 -2.06
N THR A 81 23.61 -20.98 -0.93
CA THR A 81 24.03 -21.72 0.28
C THR A 81 22.89 -22.01 1.26
N ASP A 82 21.70 -21.47 1.03
CA ASP A 82 20.57 -21.70 1.94
C ASP A 82 20.16 -23.18 1.94
N PRO A 83 19.85 -23.77 3.12
CA PRO A 83 19.32 -25.12 3.21
C PRO A 83 18.06 -25.27 2.38
N VAL A 84 17.86 -26.47 1.80
CA VAL A 84 16.67 -26.77 1.01
C VAL A 84 15.92 -27.96 1.56
N GLU A 85 14.60 -27.95 1.36
CA GLU A 85 13.72 -29.07 1.63
C GLU A 85 12.92 -29.38 0.36
N LEU A 86 12.72 -30.67 0.10
CA LEU A 86 12.00 -31.14 -1.07
C LEU A 86 10.79 -31.96 -0.63
N TYR A 87 9.65 -31.70 -1.26
CA TYR A 87 8.38 -32.37 -0.97
C TYR A 87 7.73 -32.85 -2.26
N TYR A 88 6.98 -33.96 -2.16
CA TYR A 88 6.10 -34.43 -3.24
C TYR A 88 4.64 -34.34 -2.78
N LEU A 89 3.94 -33.30 -3.23
CA LEU A 89 2.62 -32.91 -2.74
C LEU A 89 1.50 -33.93 -3.01
N PRO A 90 1.49 -34.71 -4.11
CA PRO A 90 0.44 -35.70 -4.34
C PRO A 90 0.32 -36.75 -3.22
N ASP A 91 1.43 -37.07 -2.55
CA ASP A 91 1.47 -38.02 -1.44
C ASP A 91 1.57 -37.35 -0.06
N ASP A 92 1.93 -36.06 -0.02
CA ASP A 92 2.14 -35.26 1.19
C ASP A 92 1.75 -33.79 0.98
N PHE A 93 0.45 -33.51 0.95
CA PHE A 93 -0.07 -32.15 0.83
C PHE A 93 0.33 -31.25 2.02
N THR A 94 0.75 -31.85 3.15
CA THR A 94 1.14 -31.12 4.37
C THR A 94 2.60 -30.70 4.39
N GLN A 95 3.41 -31.17 3.43
CA GLN A 95 4.86 -30.95 3.43
C GLN A 95 5.52 -31.41 4.75
N ALA A 96 5.09 -32.55 5.29
CA ALA A 96 5.58 -33.08 6.56
C ALA A 96 6.87 -33.91 6.42
N LYS A 97 7.17 -34.40 5.21
CA LYS A 97 8.30 -35.30 4.93
C LYS A 97 9.25 -34.69 3.92
N ASN A 98 10.34 -34.13 4.41
CA ASN A 98 11.46 -33.71 3.56
C ASN A 98 12.14 -34.94 2.93
N VAL A 99 12.15 -35.01 1.60
CA VAL A 99 12.76 -36.08 0.80
C VAL A 99 13.98 -35.62 -0.02
N ALA A 100 14.56 -34.45 0.30
CA ALA A 100 15.68 -33.87 -0.45
C ALA A 100 16.89 -34.83 -0.56
N ASP A 101 17.28 -35.47 0.53
CA ASP A 101 18.41 -36.42 0.57
C ASP A 101 18.18 -37.68 -0.29
N GLN A 102 16.91 -38.00 -0.57
CA GLN A 102 16.52 -39.17 -1.37
C GLN A 102 16.47 -38.86 -2.87
N HIS A 103 16.39 -37.57 -3.24
CA HIS A 103 16.22 -37.10 -4.62
C HIS A 103 17.14 -35.90 -4.95
N PRO A 104 18.47 -36.03 -4.79
CA PRO A 104 19.41 -34.93 -5.01
C PRO A 104 19.38 -34.40 -6.45
N GLU A 105 19.13 -35.26 -7.43
CA GLU A 105 18.97 -34.85 -8.83
C GLU A 105 17.75 -33.94 -9.04
N LYS A 106 16.65 -34.20 -8.31
CA LYS A 106 15.43 -33.40 -8.40
C LYS A 106 15.59 -32.05 -7.72
N VAL A 107 16.33 -32.01 -6.61
CA VAL A 107 16.74 -30.76 -5.96
C VAL A 107 17.48 -29.87 -6.96
N GLU A 108 18.53 -30.40 -7.62
CA GLU A 108 19.33 -29.61 -8.56
C GLU A 108 18.56 -29.22 -9.83
N GLU A 109 17.63 -30.05 -10.29
CA GLU A 109 16.69 -29.70 -11.37
C GLU A 109 15.85 -28.47 -11.01
N LEU A 110 15.22 -28.49 -9.82
CA LEU A 110 14.31 -27.42 -9.39
C LEU A 110 15.04 -26.14 -8.99
N LYS A 111 16.29 -26.22 -8.48
CA LYS A 111 17.15 -25.05 -8.27
C LYS A 111 17.40 -24.30 -9.58
N LYS A 112 17.81 -25.02 -10.63
CA LYS A 112 18.06 -24.42 -11.95
C LYS A 112 16.79 -23.82 -12.55
N LEU A 113 15.67 -24.52 -12.39
CA LEU A 113 14.38 -24.03 -12.87
C LEU A 113 13.96 -22.74 -12.14
N PHE A 114 14.13 -22.67 -10.82
CA PHE A 114 13.85 -21.46 -10.06
C PHE A 114 14.62 -20.26 -10.61
N TRP A 115 15.93 -20.39 -10.81
CA TRP A 115 16.74 -19.27 -11.30
C TRP A 115 16.39 -18.84 -12.73
N THR A 116 16.00 -19.79 -13.58
CA THR A 116 15.50 -19.49 -14.94
C THR A 116 14.20 -18.69 -14.87
N GLU A 117 13.27 -19.08 -14.00
CA GLU A 117 12.00 -18.35 -13.82
C GLU A 117 12.23 -17.01 -13.13
N ALA A 118 13.14 -16.93 -12.17
CA ALA A 118 13.50 -15.68 -11.48
C ALA A 118 14.04 -14.63 -12.44
N GLU A 119 14.88 -15.01 -13.40
CA GLU A 119 15.35 -14.11 -14.47
C GLU A 119 14.21 -13.72 -15.41
N ARG A 120 13.36 -14.68 -15.81
CA ARG A 120 12.24 -14.43 -16.71
C ARG A 120 11.21 -13.46 -16.15
N TYR A 121 11.00 -13.46 -14.84
CA TYR A 121 9.97 -12.66 -14.16
C TYR A 121 10.53 -11.52 -13.30
N ASP A 122 11.74 -11.05 -13.61
CA ASP A 122 12.37 -9.89 -12.97
C ASP A 122 12.38 -9.95 -11.43
N VAL A 123 12.64 -11.14 -10.86
CA VAL A 123 12.63 -11.37 -9.41
C VAL A 123 13.83 -10.71 -8.71
N PHE A 124 14.88 -10.38 -9.46
CA PHE A 124 16.09 -9.79 -8.91
C PHE A 124 15.99 -8.28 -8.72
N PRO A 125 16.65 -7.71 -7.69
CA PRO A 125 17.40 -8.42 -6.64
C PRO A 125 16.48 -9.09 -5.60
N LEU A 126 16.90 -10.25 -5.09
CA LEU A 126 16.27 -10.83 -3.90
C LEU A 126 16.34 -9.85 -2.73
N LEU A 127 15.34 -9.87 -1.85
CA LEU A 127 15.18 -8.89 -0.77
C LEU A 127 15.00 -7.45 -1.26
N GLY A 128 14.60 -7.23 -2.52
CA GLY A 128 14.34 -5.90 -3.07
C GLY A 128 13.30 -5.09 -2.28
N GLY A 129 12.34 -5.76 -1.64
CA GLY A 129 11.39 -5.11 -0.72
C GLY A 129 12.00 -4.61 0.60
N LEU A 130 13.26 -4.95 0.91
CA LEU A 130 13.98 -4.55 2.13
C LEU A 130 15.15 -3.60 1.86
N THR A 131 15.26 -3.02 0.66
CA THR A 131 16.35 -2.10 0.28
C THR A 131 16.57 -0.96 1.27
N GLY A 132 15.48 -0.43 1.84
CA GLY A 132 15.49 0.59 2.88
C GLY A 132 16.36 0.25 4.09
N PHE A 133 16.27 -1.01 4.57
CA PHE A 133 17.07 -1.51 5.68
C PHE A 133 18.57 -1.64 5.34
N PHE A 134 18.91 -1.69 4.05
CA PHE A 134 20.29 -1.72 3.56
C PHE A 134 20.82 -0.33 3.20
N GLY A 135 20.06 0.73 3.48
CA GLY A 135 20.41 2.10 3.10
C GLY A 135 20.32 2.36 1.59
N MET A 136 19.68 1.46 0.84
CA MET A 136 19.45 1.60 -0.60
C MET A 136 18.13 2.33 -0.81
N ARG A 137 18.24 3.62 -1.11
CA ARG A 137 17.11 4.55 -1.12
C ARG A 137 16.65 4.82 -2.55
N PRO A 138 15.34 4.75 -2.84
CA PRO A 138 14.83 5.26 -4.11
C PRO A 138 15.04 6.78 -4.16
N PRO A 139 15.17 7.36 -5.37
CA PRO A 139 15.22 8.81 -5.51
C PRO A 139 13.92 9.46 -5.00
N LEU A 140 14.03 10.70 -4.52
CA LEU A 140 12.88 11.50 -4.13
C LEU A 140 12.02 11.81 -5.39
N PRO A 141 10.70 11.60 -5.34
CA PRO A 141 9.83 11.95 -6.45
C PRO A 141 9.74 13.48 -6.57
N THR A 142 9.75 14.00 -7.80
CA THR A 142 9.63 15.46 -8.06
C THR A 142 8.18 15.93 -8.22
N GLN A 143 7.23 14.98 -8.28
CA GLN A 143 5.81 15.26 -8.48
C GLN A 143 5.15 15.72 -7.16
N SER A 144 4.59 16.93 -7.13
CA SER A 144 3.81 17.44 -5.99
C SER A 144 2.30 17.20 -6.09
N GLN A 145 1.78 16.95 -7.29
CA GLN A 145 0.34 16.94 -7.52
C GLN A 145 -0.13 15.60 -8.06
N PHE A 146 -1.15 15.05 -7.43
CA PHE A 146 -1.72 13.74 -7.76
C PHE A 146 -3.22 13.86 -7.91
N THR A 147 -3.74 13.48 -9.08
CA THR A 147 -5.17 13.56 -9.39
C THR A 147 -5.78 12.17 -9.47
N TYR A 148 -6.86 11.97 -8.74
CA TYR A 148 -7.68 10.76 -8.75
C TYR A 148 -9.10 11.10 -9.19
N HIS A 149 -9.69 10.25 -10.02
CA HIS A 149 -11.08 10.41 -10.48
C HIS A 149 -12.03 9.52 -9.69
N SER A 150 -13.34 9.72 -9.86
CA SER A 150 -14.39 8.90 -9.23
C SER A 150 -14.10 7.40 -9.37
N ASP A 151 -14.52 6.64 -8.37
CA ASP A 151 -14.54 5.17 -8.34
C ASP A 151 -13.18 4.48 -8.41
N VAL A 152 -12.07 5.24 -8.40
CA VAL A 152 -10.74 4.70 -8.10
C VAL A 152 -10.75 4.16 -6.67
N GLN A 153 -10.42 2.88 -6.52
CA GLN A 153 -10.53 2.14 -5.26
C GLN A 153 -9.32 1.24 -5.04
N ASN A 154 -9.06 0.91 -3.78
CA ASN A 154 -7.95 0.07 -3.34
C ASN A 154 -6.60 0.53 -3.91
N VAL A 155 -6.36 1.84 -3.92
CA VAL A 155 -5.03 2.37 -4.24
C VAL A 155 -4.08 1.85 -3.16
N ALA A 156 -3.10 1.04 -3.57
CA ALA A 156 -2.15 0.42 -2.65
C ALA A 156 -1.40 1.49 -1.84
N SER A 157 -1.15 1.24 -0.56
CA SER A 157 -0.55 2.23 0.36
C SER A 157 0.83 2.76 -0.07
N GLY A 158 1.56 2.02 -0.90
CA GLY A 158 2.82 2.48 -1.52
C GLY A 158 2.66 3.49 -2.66
N MET A 159 1.44 3.68 -3.18
CA MET A 159 1.11 4.50 -4.36
C MET A 159 0.32 5.77 -4.01
N ILE A 160 0.09 6.00 -2.71
CA ILE A 160 -0.64 7.16 -2.20
C ILE A 160 0.32 8.34 -2.06
N PRO A 161 -0.12 9.58 -2.32
CA PRO A 161 0.73 10.76 -2.17
C PRO A 161 1.28 10.82 -0.75
N ARG A 162 2.58 11.10 -0.61
CA ARG A 162 3.23 11.16 0.70
C ARG A 162 2.78 12.44 1.40
N ILE A 163 1.76 12.37 2.24
CA ILE A 163 1.26 13.52 3.03
C ILE A 163 1.90 13.61 4.43
N TYR A 164 2.91 12.79 4.70
CA TYR A 164 3.48 12.64 6.04
C TYR A 164 4.51 13.73 6.36
N ASN A 165 4.46 14.26 7.58
CA ASN A 165 5.47 15.16 8.16
C ASN A 165 5.63 16.54 7.50
N HIS A 166 4.66 17.00 6.72
CA HIS A 166 4.68 18.34 6.13
C HIS A 166 3.27 18.83 5.80
N SER A 167 3.18 20.09 5.38
CA SER A 167 1.92 20.70 4.96
C SER A 167 1.42 20.11 3.64
N TYR A 168 0.12 19.85 3.53
CA TYR A 168 -0.46 19.33 2.30
C TYR A 168 -1.90 19.81 2.15
N THR A 169 -2.41 19.64 0.94
CA THR A 169 -3.78 20.00 0.56
C THR A 169 -4.47 18.82 -0.10
N ILE A 170 -5.74 18.60 0.25
CA ILE A 170 -6.65 17.71 -0.46
C ILE A 170 -7.81 18.56 -0.96
N SER A 171 -8.02 18.60 -2.27
CA SER A 171 -9.15 19.32 -2.87
C SER A 171 -9.99 18.39 -3.73
N ALA A 172 -11.28 18.68 -3.87
CA ALA A 172 -12.18 17.90 -4.71
C ALA A 172 -13.18 18.80 -5.43
N ASP A 173 -13.37 18.50 -6.72
CA ASP A 173 -14.44 19.09 -7.52
C ASP A 173 -15.66 18.16 -7.44
N LEU A 174 -16.76 18.68 -6.91
CA LEU A 174 -17.97 17.91 -6.64
C LEU A 174 -19.16 18.46 -7.45
N GLU A 175 -20.16 17.61 -7.64
CA GLU A 175 -21.51 18.01 -8.01
C GLU A 175 -22.47 17.57 -6.89
N ILE A 176 -23.13 18.53 -6.25
CA ILE A 176 -24.06 18.30 -5.15
C ILE A 176 -25.50 18.40 -5.68
N PRO A 177 -26.34 17.36 -5.57
CA PRO A 177 -27.70 17.40 -6.09
C PRO A 177 -28.61 18.34 -5.30
N GLU A 178 -29.75 18.72 -5.90
CA GLU A 178 -30.83 19.40 -5.19
C GLU A 178 -31.32 18.50 -4.03
N GLY A 179 -31.05 18.90 -2.78
CA GLY A 179 -31.30 18.10 -1.58
C GLY A 179 -30.05 17.78 -0.74
N GLY A 180 -28.85 18.10 -1.24
CA GLY A 180 -27.58 17.89 -0.55
C GLY A 180 -26.94 16.54 -0.88
N ALA A 181 -25.73 16.32 -0.38
CA ALA A 181 -24.99 15.08 -0.52
C ALA A 181 -24.59 14.51 0.84
N GLU A 182 -24.34 13.21 0.86
CA GLU A 182 -23.79 12.46 1.97
C GLU A 182 -22.70 11.54 1.42
N GLY A 183 -21.76 11.10 2.26
CA GLY A 183 -20.79 10.07 1.94
C GLY A 183 -19.36 10.57 1.79
N VAL A 184 -18.46 9.63 1.55
CA VAL A 184 -17.01 9.86 1.55
C VAL A 184 -16.54 10.42 0.22
N ILE A 185 -15.73 11.48 0.25
CA ILE A 185 -15.07 12.03 -0.93
C ILE A 185 -13.76 11.27 -1.20
N VAL A 186 -12.96 11.09 -0.14
CA VAL A 186 -11.74 10.28 -0.14
C VAL A 186 -11.49 9.73 1.27
N ALA A 187 -11.00 8.49 1.36
CA ALA A 187 -10.52 7.88 2.59
C ALA A 187 -9.24 7.09 2.34
N GLU A 188 -8.29 7.16 3.26
CA GLU A 188 -7.11 6.30 3.31
C GLU A 188 -7.08 5.52 4.63
N ALA A 189 -6.82 4.22 4.52
CA ALA A 189 -6.64 3.26 5.60
C ALA A 189 -7.88 3.07 6.48
N ASP A 190 -7.79 3.21 7.81
CA ASP A 190 -8.91 2.97 8.73
C ASP A 190 -8.77 3.72 10.07
N HIS A 191 -9.69 3.50 11.01
CA HIS A 191 -9.68 4.11 12.34
C HIS A 191 -8.46 3.78 13.22
N LEU A 192 -7.65 2.78 12.88
CA LEU A 192 -6.38 2.48 13.55
C LEU A 192 -5.24 3.37 13.05
N GLY A 193 -5.47 4.19 12.04
CA GLY A 193 -4.47 5.07 11.45
C GLY A 193 -4.89 5.37 10.02
N GLY A 194 -5.31 6.61 9.75
CA GLY A 194 -5.88 6.97 8.45
C GLY A 194 -6.51 8.36 8.46
N PHE A 195 -7.06 8.77 7.31
CA PHE A 195 -7.87 9.99 7.24
C PHE A 195 -9.06 9.82 6.28
N SER A 196 -10.08 10.64 6.47
CA SER A 196 -11.23 10.71 5.58
C SER A 196 -11.73 12.15 5.44
N LEU A 197 -11.98 12.57 4.20
CA LEU A 197 -12.72 13.79 3.87
C LEU A 197 -14.08 13.35 3.31
N PHE A 198 -15.16 13.81 3.92
CA PHE A 198 -16.50 13.30 3.66
C PHE A 198 -17.58 14.35 3.90
N VAL A 199 -18.80 14.06 3.50
CA VAL A 199 -19.99 14.87 3.77
C VAL A 199 -20.95 14.09 4.66
N GLN A 200 -21.34 14.69 5.78
CA GLN A 200 -22.34 14.11 6.68
C GLN A 200 -23.21 15.22 7.26
N ASP A 201 -24.52 14.98 7.29
CA ASP A 201 -25.53 15.97 7.65
C ASP A 201 -25.42 17.24 6.76
N GLY A 202 -25.08 17.02 5.49
CA GLY A 202 -24.82 18.06 4.49
C GLY A 202 -23.55 18.89 4.70
N LYS A 203 -22.76 18.64 5.76
CA LYS A 203 -21.55 19.40 6.09
C LYS A 203 -20.28 18.68 5.65
N LEU A 204 -19.27 19.45 5.24
CA LEU A 204 -17.94 18.92 4.97
C LEU A 204 -17.26 18.57 6.29
N ARG A 205 -16.73 17.36 6.38
CA ARG A 205 -16.04 16.84 7.56
C ARG A 205 -14.73 16.21 7.17
N HIS A 206 -13.74 16.36 8.04
CA HIS A 206 -12.46 15.69 7.97
C HIS A 206 -12.23 14.94 9.28
N THR A 207 -11.72 13.71 9.19
CA THR A 207 -11.24 12.94 10.34
C THR A 207 -9.83 12.48 10.06
N TYR A 208 -8.96 12.65 11.06
CA TYR A 208 -7.62 12.08 11.08
C TYR A 208 -7.51 11.15 12.29
N ALA A 209 -7.29 9.85 12.05
CA ALA A 209 -7.09 8.84 13.07
C ALA A 209 -5.59 8.62 13.29
N PHE A 210 -5.14 8.85 14.52
CA PHE A 210 -3.75 8.63 14.94
C PHE A 210 -3.65 7.35 15.76
N LEU A 211 -3.19 6.28 15.10
CA LEU A 211 -2.83 4.99 15.70
C LEU A 211 -3.94 4.33 16.55
N GLY A 212 -5.22 4.64 16.28
CA GLY A 212 -6.36 4.20 17.09
C GLY A 212 -6.39 4.77 18.52
N VAL A 213 -5.51 5.73 18.84
CA VAL A 213 -5.39 6.36 20.16
C VAL A 213 -6.11 7.70 20.20
N LEU A 214 -5.93 8.52 19.16
CA LEU A 214 -6.54 9.85 19.05
C LEU A 214 -7.26 9.97 17.71
N GLU A 215 -8.37 10.69 17.72
CA GLU A 215 -9.13 11.05 16.51
C GLU A 215 -9.33 12.56 16.50
N PHE A 216 -8.83 13.22 15.47
CA PHE A 216 -9.01 14.65 15.26
C PHE A 216 -10.10 14.86 14.22
N ARG A 217 -11.12 15.66 14.55
CA ARG A 217 -12.26 15.90 13.67
C ARG A 217 -12.42 17.39 13.40
N GLN A 218 -12.61 17.75 12.14
CA GLN A 218 -12.94 19.09 11.70
C GLN A 218 -14.26 19.05 10.92
N GLU A 219 -15.05 20.10 11.04
CA GLU A 219 -16.36 20.22 10.39
C GLU A 219 -16.55 21.65 9.87
N SER A 220 -17.22 21.78 8.73
CA SER A 220 -17.69 23.07 8.22
C SER A 220 -18.88 23.63 9.04
N GLU A 221 -18.90 24.92 9.28
CA GLU A 221 -19.97 25.60 10.01
C GLU A 221 -21.33 25.46 9.32
N ALA A 222 -21.34 25.55 7.98
CA ALA A 222 -22.52 25.47 7.13
C ALA A 222 -22.52 24.22 6.23
N PRO A 223 -23.71 23.77 5.77
CA PRO A 223 -23.83 22.75 4.75
C PRO A 223 -23.24 23.19 3.40
N LEU A 224 -22.85 22.22 2.57
CA LEU A 224 -22.40 22.49 1.20
C LEU A 224 -23.54 23.06 0.34
N PRO A 225 -23.24 24.03 -0.54
CA PRO A 225 -24.19 24.49 -1.54
C PRO A 225 -24.51 23.38 -2.55
N SER A 226 -25.71 23.42 -3.13
CA SER A 226 -26.07 22.58 -4.27
C SER A 226 -25.38 23.05 -5.55
N GLY A 227 -25.15 22.13 -6.49
CA GLY A 227 -24.51 22.37 -7.78
C GLY A 227 -23.03 22.03 -7.78
N SER A 228 -22.28 22.63 -8.71
CA SER A 228 -20.84 22.43 -8.82
C SER A 228 -20.13 23.22 -7.71
N VAL A 229 -19.37 22.52 -6.87
CA VAL A 229 -18.66 23.08 -5.72
C VAL A 229 -17.23 22.56 -5.67
N ASN A 230 -16.27 23.40 -5.30
CA ASN A 230 -14.95 22.96 -4.91
C ASN A 230 -14.86 22.90 -3.39
N VAL A 231 -14.38 21.79 -2.85
CA VAL A 231 -14.04 21.66 -1.43
C VAL A 231 -12.54 21.44 -1.29
N ARG A 232 -11.96 22.00 -0.23
CA ARG A 232 -10.53 21.88 0.03
C ARG A 232 -10.25 21.76 1.52
N MET A 233 -9.35 20.86 1.88
CA MET A 233 -8.76 20.74 3.20
C MET A 233 -7.27 21.07 3.08
N GLU A 234 -6.80 22.01 3.89
CA GLU A 234 -5.39 22.33 4.02
C GLU A 234 -4.92 21.94 5.41
N PHE A 235 -3.82 21.19 5.47
CA PHE A 235 -3.08 20.96 6.69
C PHE A 235 -1.79 21.81 6.65
N ALA A 236 -1.68 22.76 7.56
CA ALA A 236 -0.48 23.56 7.77
C ALA A 236 0.32 22.95 8.93
N ALA A 237 1.36 22.18 8.60
CA ALA A 237 2.24 21.57 9.58
C ALA A 237 3.03 22.65 10.35
N ASP A 238 3.21 22.44 11.66
CA ASP A 238 3.99 23.36 12.50
C ASP A 238 5.48 23.37 12.09
N ALA A 239 5.99 22.19 11.71
CA ALA A 239 7.37 21.96 11.28
C ALA A 239 7.47 20.71 10.38
N PRO A 240 8.50 20.64 9.52
CA PRO A 240 8.77 19.47 8.67
C PRO A 240 9.45 18.34 9.44
N GLU A 241 8.81 17.83 10.48
CA GLU A 241 9.40 16.84 11.40
C GLU A 241 8.49 15.62 11.62
N PRO A 242 9.05 14.46 12.03
CA PRO A 242 8.28 13.26 12.30
C PRO A 242 7.13 13.50 13.29
N ALA A 243 5.92 13.11 12.91
CA ALA A 243 4.71 13.21 13.73
C ALA A 243 4.31 14.65 14.11
N THR A 244 4.73 15.63 13.30
CA THR A 244 4.38 17.05 13.43
C THR A 244 2.88 17.26 13.63
N GLY A 245 2.54 18.22 14.50
CA GLY A 245 1.19 18.75 14.60
C GLY A 245 0.93 19.80 13.52
N GLY A 246 -0.26 20.39 13.52
CA GLY A 246 -0.58 21.48 12.63
C GLY A 246 -2.05 21.88 12.65
N GLU A 247 -2.35 22.92 11.89
CA GLU A 247 -3.70 23.46 11.76
C GLU A 247 -4.38 22.95 10.48
N VAL A 248 -5.59 22.43 10.62
CA VAL A 248 -6.47 22.08 9.49
C VAL A 248 -7.41 23.25 9.21
N THR A 249 -7.51 23.67 7.97
CA THR A 249 -8.55 24.60 7.48
C THR A 249 -9.36 23.94 6.38
N LEU A 250 -10.69 24.01 6.50
CA LEU A 250 -11.65 23.54 5.50
C LEU A 250 -12.17 24.72 4.70
N TYR A 251 -12.29 24.54 3.39
CA TYR A 251 -12.75 25.55 2.44
C TYR A 251 -13.87 25.00 1.56
N VAL A 252 -14.77 25.90 1.17
CA VAL A 252 -15.81 25.70 0.15
C VAL A 252 -15.74 26.88 -0.79
N ASP A 253 -15.48 26.63 -2.07
CA ASP A 253 -15.28 27.66 -3.11
C ASP A 253 -14.31 28.78 -2.66
N ASP A 254 -13.16 28.36 -2.12
CA ASP A 254 -12.08 29.20 -1.57
C ASP A 254 -12.41 30.03 -0.32
N GLU A 255 -13.63 29.95 0.21
CA GLU A 255 -13.99 30.55 1.49
C GLU A 255 -13.72 29.59 2.65
N PRO A 256 -13.01 29.99 3.72
CA PRO A 256 -12.79 29.16 4.88
C PRO A 256 -14.10 28.95 5.64
N VAL A 257 -14.45 27.68 5.90
CA VAL A 257 -15.73 27.29 6.52
C VAL A 257 -15.58 26.54 7.82
N GLY A 258 -14.36 26.21 8.25
CA GLY A 258 -14.13 25.47 9.49
C GLY A 258 -12.68 25.01 9.60
N GLY A 259 -12.35 24.34 10.69
CA GLY A 259 -10.98 23.91 10.93
C GLY A 259 -10.75 23.44 12.35
N GLY A 260 -9.48 23.18 12.67
CA GLY A 260 -9.04 22.81 13.99
C GLY A 260 -7.66 22.17 13.98
N ARG A 261 -7.11 21.98 15.18
CA ARG A 261 -5.76 21.49 15.37
C ARG A 261 -5.68 19.96 15.32
N ILE A 262 -4.63 19.45 14.69
CA ILE A 262 -4.14 18.07 14.85
C ILE A 262 -2.88 18.17 15.70
N GLU A 263 -2.89 17.54 16.87
CA GLU A 263 -1.73 17.62 17.78
C GLU A 263 -0.59 16.70 17.33
N HIS A 264 -0.91 15.57 16.69
CA HIS A 264 0.05 14.58 16.23
C HIS A 264 -0.39 13.90 14.93
N THR A 265 0.55 13.72 14.02
CA THR A 265 0.36 12.96 12.77
C THR A 265 1.09 11.62 12.81
N VAL A 266 0.67 10.66 11.99
CA VAL A 266 1.41 9.40 11.82
C VAL A 266 2.71 9.71 11.06
N PRO A 267 3.89 9.34 11.60
CA PRO A 267 5.15 9.81 11.05
C PRO A 267 5.57 9.10 9.76
N ALA A 268 4.95 7.98 9.38
CA ALA A 268 5.46 7.13 8.31
C ALA A 268 4.43 6.58 7.34
N ARG A 269 3.65 5.59 7.77
CA ARG A 269 2.62 4.97 6.95
C ARG A 269 1.46 4.62 7.85
N PHE A 270 0.24 4.88 7.37
CA PHE A 270 -0.98 4.52 8.08
C PHE A 270 -1.16 3.01 8.23
N SER A 271 -1.06 2.26 7.13
CA SER A 271 -1.18 0.80 7.17
C SER A 271 -0.43 0.10 6.04
N GLY A 272 -0.08 -1.17 6.24
CA GLY A 272 0.47 -2.04 5.20
C GLY A 272 -0.57 -2.82 4.38
N TYR A 273 -1.86 -2.73 4.73
CA TYR A 273 -2.92 -3.58 4.18
C TYR A 273 -4.11 -2.81 3.62
N ALA A 274 -4.48 -1.67 4.20
CA ALA A 274 -5.59 -0.84 3.75
C ALA A 274 -5.08 0.24 2.78
N GLY A 275 -5.88 0.51 1.76
CA GLY A 275 -5.55 1.44 0.68
C GLY A 275 -6.27 2.78 0.80
N MET A 276 -6.30 3.51 -0.31
CA MET A 276 -7.13 4.71 -0.47
C MET A 276 -8.23 4.50 -1.51
N ASP A 277 -9.40 5.05 -1.23
CA ASP A 277 -10.59 5.00 -2.07
C ASP A 277 -11.14 6.41 -2.33
N ILE A 278 -11.66 6.62 -3.54
CA ILE A 278 -12.37 7.84 -3.94
C ILE A 278 -13.88 7.56 -4.00
N GLY A 279 -14.68 8.41 -3.35
CA GLY A 279 -16.13 8.34 -3.36
C GLY A 279 -16.76 7.34 -2.38
N ARG A 280 -15.96 6.66 -1.55
CA ARG A 280 -16.37 5.67 -0.54
C ARG A 280 -15.20 5.36 0.41
N ASP A 281 -15.47 4.58 1.45
CA ASP A 281 -14.48 4.05 2.39
C ASP A 281 -14.66 2.53 2.53
N ASN A 282 -13.82 1.75 1.83
CA ASN A 282 -13.93 0.29 1.79
C ASN A 282 -13.19 -0.36 2.97
N GLY A 283 -13.75 -1.47 3.48
CA GLY A 283 -13.13 -2.23 4.58
C GLY A 283 -13.55 -1.68 5.94
N LEU A 284 -12.58 -1.37 6.79
CA LEU A 284 -12.84 -0.75 8.09
C LEU A 284 -12.87 0.76 7.93
N PRO A 285 -13.94 1.45 8.37
CA PRO A 285 -14.05 2.89 8.17
C PRO A 285 -13.02 3.68 8.98
N VAL A 286 -12.60 4.83 8.46
CA VAL A 286 -11.74 5.77 9.17
C VAL A 286 -12.48 6.47 10.31
N ASP A 287 -13.64 7.08 10.02
CA ASP A 287 -14.50 7.64 11.07
C ASP A 287 -15.60 6.64 11.46
N ARG A 288 -15.54 6.19 12.71
CA ARG A 288 -16.52 5.27 13.29
C ARG A 288 -17.94 5.86 13.36
N ASN A 289 -18.11 7.18 13.24
CA ASN A 289 -19.40 7.87 13.21
C ASN A 289 -20.24 7.56 11.95
N TYR A 290 -19.63 7.01 10.90
CA TYR A 290 -20.37 6.52 9.72
C TYR A 290 -20.23 5.01 9.52
N ALA A 291 -19.76 4.26 10.54
CA ALA A 291 -19.53 2.83 10.39
C ALA A 291 -20.79 2.03 10.04
N ASP A 292 -21.96 2.46 10.51
CA ASP A 292 -23.27 1.89 10.18
C ASP A 292 -23.71 2.18 8.72
N LYS A 293 -23.06 3.15 8.07
CA LYS A 293 -23.30 3.54 6.68
C LYS A 293 -22.25 2.98 5.71
N SER A 294 -21.23 2.26 6.18
CA SER A 294 -20.11 1.75 5.37
C SER A 294 -20.60 0.98 4.12
N PRO A 295 -20.01 1.20 2.92
CA PRO A 295 -18.81 1.99 2.65
C PRO A 295 -19.08 3.50 2.47
N PHE A 296 -20.24 3.97 2.94
CA PHE A 296 -20.68 5.37 2.95
C PHE A 296 -20.46 6.08 1.60
N VAL A 297 -21.01 5.45 0.55
CA VAL A 297 -20.87 5.90 -0.84
C VAL A 297 -21.36 7.33 -1.00
N PHE A 298 -20.57 8.17 -1.68
CA PHE A 298 -20.94 9.54 -1.98
C PHE A 298 -22.21 9.60 -2.85
N THR A 299 -23.21 10.36 -2.41
CA THR A 299 -24.51 10.48 -3.10
C THR A 299 -24.54 11.61 -4.12
N GLY A 300 -23.53 12.49 -4.12
CA GLY A 300 -23.24 13.42 -5.21
C GLY A 300 -22.34 12.79 -6.28
N THR A 301 -21.65 13.63 -7.06
CA THR A 301 -20.60 13.17 -7.99
C THR A 301 -19.25 13.72 -7.56
N VAL A 302 -18.24 12.86 -7.43
CA VAL A 302 -16.83 13.28 -7.29
C VAL A 302 -16.22 13.37 -8.69
N LYS A 303 -15.93 14.56 -9.22
CA LYS A 303 -15.33 14.71 -10.55
C LYS A 303 -13.84 14.37 -10.52
N LYS A 304 -13.15 14.87 -9.49
CA LYS A 304 -11.76 14.54 -9.17
C LYS A 304 -11.44 14.90 -7.73
N VAL A 305 -10.40 14.26 -7.20
CA VAL A 305 -9.69 14.60 -5.96
C VAL A 305 -8.24 14.90 -6.34
N VAL A 306 -7.69 15.99 -5.83
CA VAL A 306 -6.31 16.41 -6.07
C VAL A 306 -5.60 16.53 -4.73
N PHE A 307 -4.51 15.79 -4.59
CA PHE A 307 -3.53 16.01 -3.53
C PHE A 307 -2.47 16.97 -4.04
N ASP A 308 -2.18 18.00 -3.27
CA ASP A 308 -1.05 18.90 -3.49
C ASP A 308 -0.18 18.88 -2.23
N VAL A 309 1.04 18.36 -2.37
CA VAL A 309 2.03 18.28 -1.28
C VAL A 309 3.00 19.46 -1.28
N ASN A 310 2.60 20.59 -1.90
CA ASN A 310 3.31 21.87 -1.77
C ASN A 310 2.96 22.61 -0.44
N PRO A 311 3.87 23.46 0.09
CA PRO A 311 5.21 23.70 -0.41
C PRO A 311 6.06 22.44 -0.29
N HIS A 312 6.76 22.12 -1.37
CA HIS A 312 7.75 21.06 -1.33
C HIS A 312 8.72 21.36 -0.19
N LEU A 313 8.98 20.32 0.59
CA LEU A 313 10.06 20.32 1.54
C LEU A 313 11.36 20.70 0.82
N THR A 314 12.29 21.37 1.52
CA THR A 314 13.63 21.55 0.95
C THR A 314 14.24 20.17 0.70
N GLU A 315 15.12 20.04 -0.29
CA GLU A 315 15.82 18.76 -0.55
C GLU A 315 16.48 18.21 0.72
N GLU A 316 16.99 19.08 1.59
CA GLU A 316 17.55 18.74 2.89
C GLU A 316 16.51 18.13 3.83
N HIS A 317 15.34 18.78 4.02
CA HIS A 317 14.27 18.23 4.87
C HIS A 317 13.67 16.95 4.29
N GLU A 318 13.49 16.88 2.97
CA GLU A 318 13.04 15.64 2.31
C GLU A 318 14.01 14.50 2.58
N GLN A 319 15.31 14.78 2.49
CA GLN A 319 16.33 13.80 2.76
C GLN A 319 16.36 13.39 4.24
N GLU A 320 16.29 14.34 5.17
CA GLU A 320 16.24 14.04 6.62
C GLU A 320 15.00 13.23 7.01
N LEU A 321 13.82 13.60 6.50
CA LEU A 321 12.58 12.86 6.74
C LEU A 321 12.63 11.49 6.07
N HIS A 322 13.13 11.40 4.83
CA HIS A 322 13.31 10.13 4.16
C HIS A 322 14.28 9.22 4.95
N GLU A 323 15.36 9.77 5.49
CA GLU A 323 16.29 9.07 6.37
C GLU A 323 15.64 8.59 7.67
N HIS A 324 14.85 9.46 8.30
CA HIS A 324 14.16 9.13 9.53
C HIS A 324 13.10 8.04 9.33
N LEU A 325 12.34 8.12 8.24
CA LEU A 325 11.36 7.10 7.85
C LEU A 325 12.02 5.72 7.69
N GLU A 326 13.13 5.66 6.96
CA GLU A 326 13.87 4.41 6.75
C GLU A 326 14.48 3.89 8.06
N GLN A 327 15.01 4.78 8.92
CA GLN A 327 15.49 4.40 10.26
C GLN A 327 14.36 3.92 11.17
N ALA A 328 13.18 4.53 11.10
CA ALA A 328 12.01 4.14 11.89
C ALA A 328 11.46 2.79 11.43
N LEU A 329 11.43 2.51 10.12
CA LEU A 329 11.13 1.20 9.57
C LEU A 329 12.15 0.14 10.02
N ALA A 330 13.44 0.50 10.06
CA ALA A 330 14.52 -0.32 10.60
C ALA A 330 14.45 -0.53 12.12
N GLY A 331 13.97 0.48 12.86
CA GLY A 331 13.93 0.51 14.32
C GLY A 331 12.66 -0.07 14.94
N GLN A 332 11.49 0.05 14.29
CA GLN A 332 10.24 -0.56 14.78
C GLN A 332 10.24 -2.09 14.64
N ALA A 333 11.06 -2.63 13.74
CA ALA A 333 11.38 -4.05 13.70
C ALA A 333 12.08 -4.58 14.97
N ILE A 334 12.61 -3.69 15.82
CA ILE A 334 13.30 -4.03 17.07
C ILE A 334 12.31 -4.17 18.24
N ASN A 335 11.08 -3.64 18.12
CA ASN A 335 10.12 -3.52 19.23
C ASN A 335 8.73 -4.15 18.97
N ALA A 336 8.55 -4.92 17.90
CA ALA A 336 7.30 -5.65 17.61
C ALA A 336 7.39 -7.14 17.96
#